data_AF-A0A7C0ZYB6-F1
#
_entry.id   AF-A0A7C0ZYB6-F1
#
_cell.length_a   1.000
_cell.length_b   1.000
_cell.length_c   1.000
_cell.angle_alpha   90.00
_cell.angle_beta   90.00
_cell.angle_gamma   90.00
#
_symmetry.space_group_name_H-M   'P 1'
#
loop_
_entity.id
_entity.type
_entity.pdbx_description
1 polymer ?
#
loop_
_entity_poly.entity_id
_entity_poly.type
_entity_poly.pdbx_seq_one_letter_code
_entity_poly.pdbx_strand_id
1 'polypeptide(L)'
;MYRALGALPAAPVYWVAYSGGADSHVLLHALSALRPRLGAALRAVHVDHGLHPDARAWSEHCAAVCAALDVMLRVLRVDAHAARGESPEAAARQARYAALASVVGPGGILLTAHHRDDQAETVLLQLLRGAGPAGLCGMAPRRCLGAGLLARPLLEFPRSALRRYAAMHGLSWVEDSANLDPSVDR
;
A
#
# COMPACT_ATOMS: atom_id res chain seq x y z
N MET A 1 -6.26 -12.35 10.66
CA MET A 1 -5.19 -11.53 10.04
C MET A 1 -3.79 -12.14 10.22
N TYR A 2 -3.30 -12.33 11.46
CA TYR A 2 -1.94 -12.84 11.69
C TYR A 2 -1.58 -14.17 11.00
N ARG A 3 -2.53 -15.12 10.87
CA ARG A 3 -2.32 -16.36 10.11
C ARG A 3 -2.04 -16.12 8.62
N ALA A 4 -2.76 -15.19 7.99
CA ALA A 4 -2.55 -14.85 6.58
C ALA A 4 -1.21 -14.14 6.38
N LEU A 5 -0.82 -13.26 7.31
CA LEU A 5 0.47 -12.58 7.30
C LEU A 5 1.65 -13.53 7.60
N GLY A 6 1.43 -14.60 8.36
CA GLY A 6 2.42 -15.65 8.60
C GLY A 6 2.63 -16.60 7.41
N ALA A 7 1.77 -16.55 6.39
CA ALA A 7 1.85 -17.39 5.18
C ALA A 7 2.46 -16.64 3.98
N LEU A 8 3.20 -15.56 4.24
CA LEU A 8 3.94 -14.85 3.20
C LEU A 8 5.06 -15.73 2.62
N PRO A 9 5.34 -15.64 1.30
CA PRO A 9 6.49 -16.31 0.72
C PRO A 9 7.77 -15.84 1.40
N ALA A 10 8.70 -16.76 1.66
CA ALA A 10 9.97 -16.43 2.28
C ALA A 10 10.74 -15.39 1.44
N ALA A 11 11.28 -14.39 2.12
CA ALA A 11 12.07 -13.32 1.51
C ALA A 11 13.14 -12.86 2.50
N PRO A 12 14.29 -12.34 2.03
CA PRO A 12 15.28 -11.71 2.91
C PRO A 12 14.76 -10.39 3.50
N VAL A 13 13.85 -9.71 2.79
CA VAL A 13 13.28 -8.44 3.21
C VAL A 13 11.83 -8.28 2.74
N TYR A 14 10.99 -7.81 3.64
CA TYR A 14 9.64 -7.35 3.37
C TYR A 14 9.60 -5.82 3.43
N TRP A 15 9.05 -5.20 2.40
CA TRP A 15 8.77 -3.78 2.33
C TRP A 15 7.28 -3.55 2.43
N VAL A 16 6.82 -2.75 3.38
CA VAL A 16 5.43 -2.29 3.44
C VAL A 16 5.31 -0.98 2.66
N ALA A 17 4.45 -0.95 1.64
CA ALA A 17 4.05 0.31 1.01
C ALA A 17 3.18 1.09 2.00
N TYR A 18 3.79 2.05 2.68
CA TYR A 18 3.20 2.74 3.81
C TYR A 18 2.81 4.17 3.43
N SER A 19 1.51 4.42 3.33
CA SER A 19 0.95 5.73 2.95
C SER A 19 0.67 6.64 4.14
N GLY A 20 0.70 6.11 5.37
CA GLY A 20 0.24 6.83 6.57
C GLY A 20 -1.26 6.70 6.85
N GLY A 21 -2.04 6.19 5.89
CA GLY A 21 -3.47 5.91 6.06
C GLY A 21 -3.76 4.65 6.87
N ALA A 22 -5.03 4.49 7.28
CA ALA A 22 -5.48 3.43 8.17
C ALA A 22 -5.05 2.02 7.72
N ASP A 23 -5.32 1.66 6.47
CA ASP A 23 -5.12 0.28 5.98
C ASP A 23 -3.62 -0.09 5.94
N SER A 24 -2.77 0.85 5.51
CA SER A 24 -1.32 0.64 5.48
C SER A 24 -0.70 0.65 6.88
N HIS A 25 -1.26 1.43 7.82
CA HIS A 25 -0.87 1.39 9.23
C HIS A 25 -1.23 0.04 9.86
N VAL A 26 -2.45 -0.47 9.63
CA VAL A 26 -2.87 -1.81 10.09
C VAL A 26 -1.92 -2.89 9.59
N LEU A 27 -1.56 -2.87 8.31
CA LEU A 27 -0.61 -3.83 7.73
C LEU A 27 0.77 -3.73 8.41
N LEU A 28 1.32 -2.52 8.54
CA LEU A 28 2.62 -2.28 9.15
C LEU A 28 2.66 -2.75 10.61
N HIS A 29 1.66 -2.36 11.40
CA HIS A 29 1.54 -2.72 12.81
C HIS A 29 1.36 -4.24 13.00
N ALA A 30 0.54 -4.88 12.16
CA ALA A 30 0.35 -6.32 12.24
C ALA A 30 1.63 -7.10 11.89
N LEU A 31 2.41 -6.62 10.93
CA LEU A 31 3.69 -7.24 10.56
C LEU A 31 4.79 -6.98 11.59
N SER A 32 4.83 -5.80 12.22
CA SER A 32 5.80 -5.52 13.28
C SER A 32 5.60 -6.45 14.48
N ALA A 33 4.34 -6.71 14.86
CA ALA A 33 4.00 -7.69 15.89
C ALA A 33 4.39 -9.15 15.52
N LEU A 34 4.51 -9.45 14.22
CA LEU A 34 4.94 -10.77 13.73
C LEU A 34 6.43 -10.86 13.42
N ARG A 35 7.21 -9.79 13.59
CA ARG A 35 8.62 -9.73 13.22
C ARG A 35 9.44 -10.95 13.69
N PRO A 36 9.31 -11.47 14.92
CA PRO A 36 10.06 -12.65 15.37
C PRO A 36 9.78 -13.93 14.54
N ARG A 37 8.61 -14.01 13.89
CA ARG A 37 8.17 -15.15 13.10
C ARG A 37 8.45 -14.99 11.60
N LEU A 38 8.75 -13.77 11.13
CA LEU A 38 9.00 -13.51 9.72
C LEU A 38 10.36 -14.03 9.25
N GLY A 39 11.34 -14.14 10.16
CA GLY A 39 12.71 -14.58 9.83
C GLY A 39 13.44 -13.65 8.84
N ALA A 40 12.98 -12.41 8.69
CA ALA A 40 13.42 -11.48 7.65
C ALA A 40 13.38 -10.03 8.16
N ALA A 41 14.09 -9.14 7.45
CA ALA A 41 14.00 -7.71 7.73
C ALA A 41 12.61 -7.17 7.34
N LEU A 42 12.00 -6.39 8.23
CA LEU A 42 10.78 -5.62 7.95
C LEU A 42 11.14 -4.14 7.77
N ARG A 43 10.75 -3.56 6.64
CA ARG A 43 10.99 -2.16 6.30
C ARG A 43 9.71 -1.52 5.77
N ALA A 44 9.62 -0.20 5.83
CA ALA A 44 8.53 0.57 5.25
C ALA A 44 9.07 1.47 4.13
N VAL A 45 8.25 1.70 3.12
CA VAL A 45 8.52 2.68 2.06
C VAL A 45 7.31 3.59 1.89
N HIS A 46 7.54 4.89 2.02
CA HIS A 46 6.56 5.94 1.75
C HIS A 46 6.89 6.61 0.42
N VAL A 47 5.88 6.88 -0.39
CA VAL A 47 6.05 7.64 -1.65
C VAL A 47 5.34 8.97 -1.47
N ASP A 48 6.14 10.02 -1.43
CA ASP A 48 5.70 11.40 -1.44
C ASP A 48 5.61 11.87 -2.90
N HIS A 49 4.39 12.19 -3.33
CA HIS A 49 4.11 12.65 -4.69
C HIS A 49 4.36 14.15 -4.88
N GLY A 50 4.61 14.91 -3.80
CA GLY A 50 4.83 16.35 -3.85
C GLY A 50 3.61 17.18 -4.26
N LEU A 51 2.44 16.55 -4.46
CA LEU A 51 1.23 17.20 -4.97
C LEU A 51 0.32 17.76 -3.86
N HIS A 52 0.43 17.24 -2.64
CA HIS A 52 -0.47 17.63 -1.54
C HIS A 52 0.21 18.67 -0.63
N PRO A 53 -0.49 19.75 -0.22
CA PRO A 53 0.07 20.76 0.69
C PRO A 53 0.55 20.16 2.02
N ASP A 54 -0.12 19.12 2.51
CA ASP A 54 0.24 18.42 3.76
C ASP A 54 1.24 17.28 3.59
N ALA A 55 1.80 17.07 2.39
CA ALA A 55 2.70 15.94 2.11
C ALA A 55 3.89 15.83 3.08
N ARG A 56 4.40 16.99 3.54
CA ARG A 56 5.44 17.05 4.57
C ARG A 56 4.95 16.52 5.91
N ALA A 57 3.80 16.98 6.39
CA ALA A 57 3.22 16.53 7.66
C ALA A 57 2.91 15.03 7.63
N TRP A 58 2.46 14.51 6.48
CA TRP A 58 2.19 13.09 6.29
C TRP A 58 3.48 12.26 6.31
N SER A 59 4.55 12.76 5.70
CA SER A 59 5.87 12.12 5.76
C SER A 59 6.42 12.10 7.19
N GLU A 60 6.27 13.20 7.94
CA GLU A 60 6.67 13.31 9.35
C GLU A 60 5.86 12.35 10.23
N HIS A 61 4.55 12.25 10.02
CA HIS A 61 3.70 11.24 10.68
C HIS A 61 4.19 9.82 10.37
N CYS A 62 4.45 9.50 9.11
CA CYS A 62 4.93 8.18 8.71
C CYS A 62 6.26 7.84 9.40
N ALA A 63 7.18 8.81 9.48
CA ALA A 63 8.46 8.64 10.15
C ALA A 63 8.29 8.38 11.65
N ALA A 64 7.42 9.14 12.32
CA ALA A 64 7.13 8.95 13.75
C ALA A 64 6.56 7.55 14.04
N VAL A 65 5.59 7.09 13.25
CA VAL A 65 5.01 5.75 13.39
C VAL A 65 6.06 4.66 13.17
N CYS A 66 6.88 4.77 12.11
CA CYS A 66 7.91 3.79 11.82
C CYS A 66 8.96 3.74 12.94
N ALA A 67 9.37 4.88 13.48
CA ALA A 67 10.28 4.94 14.62
C ALA A 67 9.70 4.27 15.87
N ALA A 68 8.42 4.51 16.19
CA ALA A 68 7.75 3.89 17.32
C ALA A 68 7.63 2.35 17.19
N LEU A 69 7.56 1.84 15.96
CA LEU A 69 7.50 0.41 15.67
C LEU A 69 8.89 -0.23 15.41
N ASP A 70 9.98 0.53 15.58
CA ASP A 70 11.34 0.14 15.25
C ASP A 70 11.46 -0.38 13.80
N VAL A 71 10.75 0.22 12.85
CA VAL A 71 10.80 -0.12 11.42
C VAL A 71 11.59 0.95 10.67
N MET A 72 12.59 0.53 9.89
CA MET A 72 13.28 1.45 8.98
C MET A 72 12.30 1.97 7.91
N LEU A 73 12.17 3.29 7.81
CA LEU A 73 11.40 3.96 6.77
C LEU A 73 12.30 4.51 5.67
N ARG A 74 11.95 4.23 4.42
CA ARG A 74 12.49 4.92 3.26
C ARG A 74 11.42 5.84 2.67
N VAL A 75 11.70 7.13 2.59
CA VAL A 75 10.83 8.09 1.89
C VAL A 75 11.37 8.30 0.48
N LEU A 76 10.53 8.07 -0.53
CA LEU A 76 10.82 8.35 -1.93
C LEU A 76 10.02 9.57 -2.35
N ARG A 77 10.69 10.55 -2.94
CA ARG A 77 10.01 11.64 -3.64
C ARG A 77 9.92 11.29 -5.11
N VAL A 78 8.72 11.38 -5.67
CA VAL A 78 8.49 11.14 -7.10
C VAL A 78 7.87 12.36 -7.73
N ASP A 79 8.35 12.70 -8.92
CA ASP A 79 7.63 13.62 -9.79
C ASP A 79 6.48 12.85 -10.44
N ALA A 80 5.26 13.28 -10.15
CA ALA A 80 4.02 12.69 -10.66
C ALA A 80 3.35 13.58 -11.72
N HIS A 81 4.05 14.59 -12.25
CA HIS A 81 3.51 15.44 -13.31
C HIS A 81 3.28 14.64 -14.61
N ALA A 82 2.03 14.60 -15.05
CA ALA A 82 1.66 14.00 -16.33
C ALA A 82 2.20 14.82 -17.50
N ALA A 83 2.68 14.15 -18.55
CA ALA A 83 2.97 14.82 -19.80
C ALA A 83 1.66 15.29 -20.48
N ARG A 84 1.77 16.23 -21.43
CA ARG A 84 0.59 16.72 -22.17
C ARG A 84 -0.09 15.56 -22.90
N GLY A 85 -1.35 15.30 -22.54
CA GLY A 85 -2.17 14.21 -23.12
C GLY A 85 -2.17 12.91 -22.30
N GLU A 86 -1.40 12.82 -21.22
CA GLU A 86 -1.44 11.68 -20.30
C GLU A 86 -2.48 11.89 -19.19
N SER A 87 -3.09 10.80 -18.72
CA SER A 87 -3.91 10.84 -17.51
C SER A 87 -3.00 11.11 -16.29
N PRO A 88 -3.27 12.18 -15.49
CA PRO A 88 -2.51 12.47 -14.29
C PRO A 88 -2.48 11.30 -13.30
N GLU A 89 -3.60 10.59 -13.16
CA GLU A 89 -3.70 9.42 -12.28
C GLU A 89 -2.82 8.26 -12.78
N ALA A 90 -2.82 8.00 -14.09
CA ALA A 90 -2.01 6.95 -14.69
C ALA A 90 -0.50 7.25 -14.54
N ALA A 91 -0.09 8.51 -14.80
CA ALA A 91 1.28 8.97 -14.64
C ALA A 91 1.75 8.84 -13.19
N ALA A 92 0.96 9.34 -12.23
CA ALA A 92 1.25 9.23 -10.80
C ALA A 92 1.36 7.76 -10.36
N ARG A 93 0.45 6.90 -10.84
CA ARG A 93 0.46 5.46 -10.54
C ARG A 93 1.71 4.78 -11.09
N GLN A 94 2.11 5.11 -12.32
CA GLN A 94 3.32 4.57 -12.94
C GLN A 94 4.58 5.01 -12.21
N ALA A 95 4.73 6.31 -11.94
CA ALA A 95 5.85 6.87 -11.18
C ALA A 95 5.97 6.21 -9.79
N ARG A 96 4.83 6.03 -9.10
CA ARG A 96 4.78 5.31 -7.82
C ARG A 96 5.32 3.89 -7.92
N TYR A 97 4.83 3.10 -8.87
CA TYR A 97 5.24 1.70 -8.99
C TYR A 97 6.69 1.55 -9.46
N ALA A 98 7.19 2.46 -10.31
CA ALA A 98 8.59 2.51 -10.70
C ALA A 98 9.50 2.79 -9.49
N ALA A 99 9.14 3.79 -8.68
CA ALA A 99 9.88 4.12 -7.47
C ALA A 99 9.87 2.96 -6.46
N LEU A 100 8.71 2.34 -6.24
CA LEU A 100 8.58 1.17 -5.37
C LEU A 100 9.41 -0.01 -5.88
N ALA A 101 9.39 -0.29 -7.19
CA ALA A 101 10.20 -1.35 -7.79
C ALA A 101 11.71 -1.11 -7.60
N SER A 102 12.17 0.14 -7.63
CA SER A 102 13.59 0.47 -7.39
C SER A 102 14.06 0.15 -5.96
N VAL A 103 13.12 0.10 -5.00
CA VAL A 103 13.40 -0.26 -3.60
C VAL A 103 13.35 -1.76 -3.39
N VAL A 104 12.48 -2.43 -4.13
CA VAL A 104 12.25 -3.88 -4.05
C VAL A 104 13.32 -4.56 -4.91
N GLY A 105 14.49 -4.73 -4.31
CA GLY A 105 15.61 -5.47 -4.93
C GLY A 105 15.31 -6.96 -5.15
N PRO A 106 16.25 -7.70 -5.76
CA PRO A 106 16.09 -9.12 -6.04
C PRO A 106 15.68 -9.93 -4.81
N GLY A 107 14.63 -10.74 -4.94
CA GLY A 107 14.09 -11.58 -3.87
C GLY A 107 13.29 -10.82 -2.79
N GLY A 108 13.27 -9.48 -2.81
CA GLY A 108 12.46 -8.68 -1.91
C GLY A 108 10.96 -8.78 -2.23
N ILE A 109 10.13 -8.57 -1.20
CA ILE A 109 8.67 -8.57 -1.36
C ILE A 109 8.10 -7.24 -0.88
N LEU A 110 7.38 -6.54 -1.78
CA LEU A 110 6.53 -5.42 -1.44
C LEU A 110 5.16 -5.90 -1.00
N LEU A 111 4.70 -5.43 0.15
CA LEU A 111 3.40 -5.68 0.73
C LEU A 111 2.55 -4.42 0.62
N THR A 112 1.35 -4.57 0.08
CA THR A 112 0.37 -3.47 -0.02
C THR A 112 -0.88 -3.81 0.76
N ALA A 113 -1.53 -2.81 1.34
CA ALA A 113 -2.70 -2.98 2.19
C ALA A 113 -4.03 -3.08 1.43
N HIS A 114 -3.99 -3.51 0.16
CA HIS A 114 -5.20 -3.71 -0.62
C HIS A 114 -6.07 -4.77 0.05
N HIS A 115 -7.36 -4.44 0.19
CA HIS A 115 -8.35 -5.25 0.89
C HIS A 115 -9.51 -5.64 -0.04
N ARG A 116 -10.49 -6.37 0.49
CA ARG A 116 -11.61 -6.91 -0.30
C ARG A 116 -12.46 -5.83 -0.96
N ASP A 117 -12.63 -4.70 -0.30
CA ASP A 117 -13.43 -3.61 -0.85
C ASP A 117 -12.72 -2.97 -2.07
N ASP A 118 -11.39 -2.84 -2.06
CA ASP A 118 -10.61 -2.38 -3.22
C ASP A 118 -10.73 -3.35 -4.42
N GLN A 119 -10.86 -4.65 -4.14
CA GLN A 119 -11.12 -5.65 -5.17
C GLN A 119 -12.48 -5.43 -5.82
N ALA A 120 -13.52 -5.25 -5.02
CA ALA A 120 -14.86 -5.00 -5.51
C ALA A 120 -14.90 -3.72 -6.36
N GLU A 121 -14.26 -2.65 -5.88
CA GLU A 121 -14.12 -1.40 -6.62
C GLU A 121 -13.39 -1.61 -7.95
N THR A 122 -12.26 -2.30 -7.96
CA THR A 122 -11.49 -2.59 -9.19
C THR A 122 -12.32 -3.37 -10.21
N VAL A 123 -13.03 -4.41 -9.76
CA VAL A 123 -13.87 -5.23 -10.63
C VAL A 123 -15.05 -4.41 -11.17
N LEU A 124 -15.69 -3.58 -10.34
CA LEU A 124 -16.78 -2.71 -10.77
C LEU A 124 -16.32 -1.69 -11.81
N LEU A 125 -15.18 -1.03 -11.60
CA LEU A 125 -14.61 -0.11 -12.58
C LEU A 125 -14.25 -0.80 -13.90
N GLN A 126 -13.74 -2.03 -13.83
CA GLN A 126 -13.46 -2.84 -15.03
C GLN A 126 -14.75 -3.22 -15.78
N LEU A 127 -15.82 -3.58 -15.06
CA LEU A 127 -17.14 -3.82 -15.65
C LEU A 127 -17.68 -2.59 -16.38
N LEU A 128 -17.65 -1.43 -15.72
CA LEU A 128 -18.14 -0.16 -16.28
C LEU A 128 -17.35 0.26 -17.54
N ARG A 129 -16.07 -0.12 -17.63
CA ARG A 129 -15.22 0.11 -18.81
C ARG A 129 -15.39 -0.94 -19.91
N GLY A 130 -16.34 -1.86 -19.78
CA GLY A 130 -16.63 -2.89 -20.79
C GLY A 130 -15.62 -4.04 -20.83
N ALA A 131 -14.94 -4.33 -19.73
CA ALA A 131 -13.98 -5.42 -19.68
C ALA A 131 -14.66 -6.80 -19.84
N GLY A 132 -14.09 -7.65 -20.70
CA GLY A 132 -14.50 -9.06 -20.81
C GLY A 132 -14.07 -9.90 -19.59
N PRO A 133 -14.40 -11.20 -19.53
CA PRO A 133 -14.18 -12.06 -18.36
C PRO A 133 -12.74 -12.06 -17.82
N ALA A 134 -11.73 -12.00 -18.71
CA ALA A 134 -10.32 -11.92 -18.30
C ALA A 134 -9.98 -10.60 -17.59
N GLY A 135 -10.67 -9.52 -17.94
CA GLY A 135 -10.55 -8.21 -17.29
C GLY A 135 -11.39 -8.08 -16.03
N LEU A 136 -12.12 -9.12 -15.60
CA LEU A 136 -12.89 -9.17 -14.35
C LEU A 136 -12.19 -9.95 -13.23
N CYS A 137 -10.95 -10.41 -13.46
CA CYS A 137 -10.17 -11.17 -12.50
C CYS A 137 -9.72 -10.33 -11.27
N GLY A 138 -10.03 -9.03 -11.22
CA GLY A 138 -9.62 -8.14 -10.14
C GLY A 138 -8.10 -8.03 -10.01
N MET A 139 -7.60 -7.73 -8.82
CA MET A 139 -6.16 -7.73 -8.55
C MET A 139 -5.68 -9.12 -8.12
N ALA A 140 -4.63 -9.64 -8.74
CA ALA A 140 -3.99 -10.87 -8.29
C ALA A 140 -3.44 -10.73 -6.84
N PRO A 141 -3.52 -11.76 -5.98
CA PRO A 141 -2.92 -11.71 -4.64
C PRO A 141 -1.41 -11.44 -4.66
N ARG A 142 -0.74 -11.84 -5.75
CA ARG A 142 0.71 -11.71 -5.96
C ARG A 142 0.99 -11.41 -7.43
N ARG A 143 2.03 -10.63 -7.72
CA ARG A 143 2.56 -10.40 -9.08
C ARG A 143 4.00 -9.95 -9.04
N CYS A 144 4.74 -10.11 -10.13
CA CYS A 144 6.09 -9.57 -10.24
C CYS A 144 6.10 -8.03 -10.13
N LEU A 145 7.16 -7.49 -9.52
CA LEU A 145 7.42 -6.07 -9.41
C LEU A 145 8.94 -5.84 -9.52
N GLY A 146 9.41 -5.39 -10.70
CA GLY A 146 10.84 -5.30 -10.97
C GLY A 146 11.51 -6.67 -10.81
N ALA A 147 12.60 -6.72 -10.03
CA ALA A 147 13.31 -7.96 -9.70
C ALA A 147 12.74 -8.72 -8.49
N GLY A 148 11.64 -8.22 -7.89
CA GLY A 148 10.99 -8.83 -6.74
C GLY A 148 9.50 -9.10 -6.95
N LEU A 149 8.77 -9.20 -5.84
CA LEU A 149 7.35 -9.55 -5.83
C LEU A 149 6.53 -8.44 -5.17
N LEU A 150 5.32 -8.21 -5.66
CA LEU A 150 4.26 -7.51 -4.94
C LEU A 150 3.26 -8.54 -4.41
N ALA A 151 2.94 -8.47 -3.12
CA ALA A 151 1.89 -9.26 -2.48
C ALA A 151 0.85 -8.38 -1.77
N ARG A 152 -0.38 -8.91 -1.70
CA ARG A 152 -1.56 -8.26 -1.11
C ARG A 152 -2.13 -9.16 -0.01
N PRO A 153 -1.53 -9.23 1.19
CA PRO A 153 -1.95 -10.18 2.20
C PRO A 153 -3.32 -9.87 2.82
N LEU A 154 -3.82 -8.64 2.65
CA LEU A 154 -5.11 -8.20 3.22
C LEU A 154 -6.29 -8.37 2.25
N LEU A 155 -6.07 -8.93 1.07
CA LEU A 155 -7.03 -8.92 -0.04
C LEU A 155 -8.38 -9.59 0.25
N GLU A 156 -8.39 -10.57 1.15
CA GLU A 156 -9.60 -11.30 1.55
C GLU A 156 -10.34 -10.65 2.73
N PHE A 157 -9.71 -9.67 3.39
CA PHE A 157 -10.27 -9.00 4.55
C PHE A 157 -11.13 -7.81 4.11
N PRO A 158 -12.32 -7.61 4.68
CA PRO A 158 -13.07 -6.38 4.44
C PRO A 158 -12.43 -5.20 5.15
N ARG A 159 -12.64 -3.98 4.62
CA ARG A 159 -12.17 -2.74 5.24
C ARG A 159 -12.64 -2.60 6.69
N SER A 160 -13.85 -3.04 7.01
CA SER A 160 -14.39 -3.04 8.38
C SER A 160 -13.55 -3.87 9.37
N ALA A 161 -12.92 -4.96 8.93
CA ALA A 161 -12.02 -5.74 9.78
C ALA A 161 -10.72 -4.99 10.08
N LEU A 162 -10.18 -4.26 9.12
CA LEU A 162 -9.00 -3.42 9.28
C LEU A 162 -9.31 -2.25 10.24
N ARG A 163 -10.46 -1.59 10.08
CA ARG A 163 -10.89 -0.51 10.99
C ARG A 163 -11.07 -0.99 12.43
N ARG A 164 -11.68 -2.16 12.63
CA ARG A 164 -11.79 -2.78 13.96
C ARG A 164 -10.43 -3.10 14.57
N TYR A 165 -9.48 -3.59 13.77
CA TYR A 165 -8.12 -3.82 14.24
C TYR A 165 -7.45 -2.50 14.67
N ALA A 166 -7.58 -1.45 13.85
CA ALA A 166 -7.02 -0.14 14.14
C ALA A 166 -7.57 0.43 15.46
N ALA A 167 -8.89 0.35 15.66
CA ALA A 167 -9.54 0.80 16.89
C ALA A 167 -9.09 -0.01 18.12
N MET A 168 -9.04 -1.34 18.01
CA MET A 168 -8.62 -2.23 19.10
C MET A 168 -7.18 -1.97 19.57
N HIS A 169 -6.31 -1.54 18.65
CA HIS A 169 -4.91 -1.23 18.94
C HIS A 169 -4.64 0.27 19.15
N GLY A 170 -5.67 1.12 19.14
CA GLY A 170 -5.52 2.57 19.32
C GLY A 170 -4.66 3.24 18.25
N LEU A 171 -4.67 2.72 17.02
CA LEU A 171 -3.83 3.26 15.94
C LEU A 171 -4.35 4.64 15.52
N SER A 172 -3.43 5.58 15.32
CA SER A 172 -3.71 6.89 14.74
C SER A 172 -3.11 6.97 13.35
N TRP A 173 -3.86 7.48 12.37
CA TRP A 173 -3.43 7.55 10.97
C TRP A 173 -3.73 8.91 10.38
N VAL A 174 -3.07 9.22 9.27
CA VAL A 174 -3.42 10.39 8.44
C VAL A 174 -4.72 10.10 7.70
N GLU A 175 -5.67 11.00 7.81
CA GLU A 175 -6.86 11.01 6.94
C GLU A 175 -6.66 12.04 5.83
N ASP A 176 -6.69 11.55 4.60
CA ASP A 176 -6.66 12.40 3.43
C ASP A 176 -8.03 13.08 3.31
N SER A 177 -8.06 14.41 3.52
CA SER A 177 -9.25 15.24 3.36
C SER A 177 -9.84 15.18 1.95
N ALA A 178 -9.07 14.76 0.93
CA ALA A 178 -9.59 14.56 -0.42
C ALA A 178 -10.55 13.35 -0.54
N ASN A 179 -10.52 12.39 0.41
CA ASN A 179 -11.50 11.28 0.43
C ASN A 179 -12.86 11.67 1.03
N LEU A 180 -13.02 12.93 1.49
CA LEU A 180 -14.31 13.48 1.93
C LEU A 180 -15.07 14.15 0.77
N ASP A 181 -14.50 14.21 -0.43
CA ASP A 181 -15.16 14.80 -1.57
C ASP A 181 -15.81 13.70 -2.44
N PRO A 182 -17.14 13.49 -2.34
CA PRO A 182 -17.86 12.53 -3.18
C PRO A 182 -17.87 12.91 -4.67
N SER A 183 -17.30 14.06 -5.05
CA SER A 183 -17.22 14.53 -6.44
C SER A 183 -15.95 14.12 -7.19
N VAL A 184 -14.97 13.48 -6.52
CA VAL A 184 -13.84 12.86 -7.22
C VAL A 184 -14.30 11.50 -7.72
N ASP A 185 -14.93 11.50 -8.90
CA ASP A 185 -15.29 10.30 -9.65
C ASP A 185 -14.10 9.34 -9.71
N ARG A 186 -14.32 8.09 -9.28
CA ARG A 186 -13.40 6.97 -9.41
C ARG A 186 -13.79 6.08 -10.59
#